data_AF-A0A2V7PVN0-F1
#
_entry.id   AF-A0A2V7PVN0-F1
#
_cell.length_a   1.000
_cell.length_b   1.000
_cell.length_c   1.000
_cell.angle_alpha   90.00
_cell.angle_beta   90.00
_cell.angle_gamma   90.00
#
_symmetry.space_group_name_H-M   'P 1'
#
loop_
_entity.id
_entity.type
_entity.pdbx_description
1 polymer ?
#
loop_
_entity_poly.entity_id
_entity_poly.type
_entity_poly.pdbx_seq_one_letter_code
_entity_poly.pdbx_strand_id
1 'polypeptide(L)'
;VGIDTYRRDRGQFRLPGLAGPAGEVGSEFALVLNDTSDAQLMVAPWYNPFLEPRSGMGPTGLDRFHNEAATVDVARSDGALDSLFVTTNRWRIARNGRTYPPRGVNRGRLRHGRAAEASLADWYVDRAAGLVEVRIAWGLLNVTDPSSRRVMVRYRRAGGGTFETAVTDGFRFEVAALDRVHGGVVAHLGPERTYAWPTWEAPTWHERLKPAYDAMREVWGGESW
;
A
#
# COMPACT_ATOMS: atom_id res chain seq x y z
N VAL A 1 -2.47 11.60 2.92
CA VAL A 1 -0.99 11.64 2.86
C VAL A 1 -0.54 11.11 1.52
N GLY A 2 0.06 11.93 0.68
CA GLY A 2 0.76 11.53 -0.53
C GLY A 2 2.13 10.96 -0.21
N ILE A 3 2.54 9.94 -0.96
CA ILE A 3 3.85 9.31 -0.84
C ILE A 3 4.48 9.28 -2.25
N ASP A 4 5.53 10.09 -2.44
CA ASP A 4 6.47 9.98 -3.56
C ASP A 4 7.55 8.98 -3.18
N THR A 5 7.73 7.98 -4.03
CA THR A 5 8.65 6.87 -3.80
C THR A 5 9.91 6.93 -4.64
N TYR A 6 9.98 7.83 -5.63
CA TYR A 6 11.12 7.87 -6.54
C TYR A 6 11.36 9.24 -7.19
N ARG A 7 10.42 9.76 -7.98
CA ARG A 7 10.63 10.93 -8.83
C ARG A 7 9.65 12.03 -8.47
N ARG A 8 10.16 13.08 -7.84
CA ARG A 8 9.41 14.29 -7.48
C ARG A 8 8.61 14.94 -8.64
N ASP A 9 9.09 14.80 -9.87
CA ASP A 9 8.50 15.38 -11.09
C ASP A 9 7.46 14.46 -11.77
N ARG A 10 7.19 13.29 -11.17
CA ARG A 10 6.23 12.29 -11.64
C ARG A 10 5.25 11.97 -10.51
N GLY A 11 4.26 11.14 -10.80
CA GLY A 11 3.19 10.76 -9.91
C GLY A 11 1.91 11.58 -10.07
N GLN A 12 1.03 11.42 -9.09
CA GLN A 12 -0.21 12.15 -8.94
C GLN A 12 0.04 13.40 -8.09
N PHE A 13 -0.09 14.58 -8.68
CA PHE A 13 0.08 15.86 -8.02
C PHE A 13 -1.20 16.34 -7.31
N ARG A 14 -2.28 15.54 -7.28
CA ARG A 14 -3.48 15.88 -6.52
C ARG A 14 -3.91 14.70 -5.65
N LEU A 15 -3.93 14.90 -4.33
CA LEU A 15 -4.41 13.86 -3.41
C LEU A 15 -5.94 13.70 -3.51
N PRO A 16 -6.47 12.49 -3.21
CA PRO A 16 -7.88 12.20 -3.33
C PRO A 16 -8.68 13.07 -2.35
N GLY A 17 -9.80 13.62 -2.81
CA GLY A 17 -10.67 14.47 -2.00
C GLY A 17 -10.18 15.91 -1.80
N LEU A 18 -9.01 16.28 -2.36
CA LEU A 18 -8.54 17.67 -2.34
C LEU A 18 -9.00 18.44 -3.57
N ALA A 19 -9.69 19.56 -3.34
CA ALA A 19 -9.84 20.62 -4.34
C ALA A 19 -8.68 21.62 -4.20
N GLY A 20 -8.23 22.20 -5.31
CA GLY A 20 -7.20 23.24 -5.30
C GLY A 20 -6.01 22.99 -6.24
N PRO A 21 -4.91 23.74 -6.05
CA PRO A 21 -3.71 23.61 -6.87
C PRO A 21 -3.07 22.23 -6.73
N ALA A 22 -2.26 21.88 -7.72
CA ALA A 22 -1.45 20.67 -7.67
C ALA A 22 -0.38 20.81 -6.57
N GLY A 23 -0.07 19.73 -5.87
CA GLY A 23 1.00 19.64 -4.88
C GLY A 23 2.38 19.88 -5.50
N GLU A 24 3.38 20.07 -4.64
CA GLU A 24 4.75 20.39 -5.06
C GLU A 24 5.51 19.17 -5.61
N VAL A 25 5.09 17.97 -5.23
CA VAL A 25 5.62 16.68 -5.72
C VAL A 25 4.45 15.80 -6.12
N GLY A 26 4.64 14.99 -7.16
CA GLY A 26 3.66 13.97 -7.48
C GLY A 26 3.90 12.71 -6.63
N SER A 27 2.82 12.10 -6.19
CA SER A 27 2.84 10.90 -5.35
C SER A 27 2.38 9.68 -6.13
N GLU A 28 3.05 8.54 -5.98
CA GLU A 28 2.55 7.27 -6.53
C GLU A 28 1.48 6.64 -5.63
N PHE A 29 1.47 6.97 -4.35
CA PHE A 29 0.51 6.41 -3.39
C PHE A 29 -0.18 7.52 -2.59
N ALA A 30 -1.38 7.21 -2.12
CA ALA A 30 -2.02 8.01 -1.07
C ALA A 30 -2.52 7.12 0.06
N LEU A 31 -2.06 7.45 1.27
CA LEU A 31 -2.61 6.94 2.51
C LEU A 31 -3.78 7.85 2.95
N VAL A 32 -4.96 7.26 3.04
CA VAL A 32 -6.21 7.88 3.48
C VAL A 32 -6.60 7.29 4.83
N LEU A 33 -6.60 8.12 5.87
CA LEU A 33 -7.01 7.74 7.22
C LEU A 33 -8.34 8.45 7.51
N ASN A 34 -9.46 7.78 7.21
CA ASN A 34 -10.75 8.37 7.45
C ASN A 34 -11.12 8.24 8.93
N ASP A 35 -11.45 7.05 9.38
CA ASP A 35 -11.75 6.78 10.79
C ASP A 35 -11.26 5.38 11.15
N THR A 36 -11.51 4.95 12.38
CA THR A 36 -11.04 3.65 12.89
C THR A 36 -11.57 2.44 12.10
N SER A 37 -12.61 2.62 11.27
CA SER A 37 -13.20 1.61 10.39
C SER A 37 -12.83 1.78 8.91
N ASP A 38 -12.43 2.97 8.49
CA ASP A 38 -12.04 3.27 7.11
C ASP A 38 -10.65 3.91 7.04
N ALA A 39 -9.66 3.08 6.74
CA ALA A 39 -8.31 3.51 6.45
C ALA A 39 -7.73 2.65 5.31
N GLN A 40 -7.03 3.29 4.37
CA GLN A 40 -6.45 2.57 3.24
C GLN A 40 -5.26 3.28 2.59
N LEU A 41 -4.33 2.48 2.10
CA LEU A 41 -3.33 2.85 1.11
C LEU A 41 -3.88 2.61 -0.30
N MET A 42 -3.82 3.64 -1.13
CA MET A 42 -4.22 3.65 -2.53
C MET A 42 -3.01 3.90 -3.42
N VAL A 43 -3.10 3.54 -4.70
CA VAL A 43 -1.98 3.61 -5.65
C VAL A 43 -2.43 4.28 -6.95
N ALA A 44 -1.53 5.03 -7.60
CA ALA A 44 -1.77 5.58 -8.92
C ALA A 44 -2.10 4.45 -9.92
N PRO A 45 -3.15 4.56 -10.77
CA PRO A 45 -3.58 3.47 -11.64
C PRO A 45 -2.48 2.98 -12.59
N TRP A 46 -1.63 3.91 -13.04
CA TRP A 46 -0.47 3.62 -13.89
C TRP A 46 0.73 3.09 -13.12
N TYR A 47 0.72 3.05 -11.79
CA TYR A 47 1.78 2.45 -10.98
C TYR A 47 1.30 1.22 -10.19
N ASN A 48 0.01 0.87 -10.27
CA ASN A 48 -0.50 -0.39 -9.75
C ASN A 48 -0.01 -1.55 -10.61
N PRO A 49 0.83 -2.47 -10.09
CA PRO A 49 1.34 -3.58 -10.88
C PRO A 49 0.30 -4.68 -11.11
N PHE A 50 -0.88 -4.61 -10.49
CA PHE A 50 -1.93 -5.61 -10.60
C PHE A 50 -3.17 -5.05 -11.28
N LEU A 51 -3.89 -5.92 -11.99
CA LEU A 51 -5.16 -5.57 -12.60
C LEU A 51 -6.33 -6.03 -11.72
N GLU A 52 -7.27 -5.11 -11.49
CA GLU A 52 -8.56 -5.45 -10.91
C GLU A 52 -9.44 -6.19 -11.94
N PRO A 53 -10.29 -7.13 -11.52
CA PRO A 53 -11.29 -7.74 -12.39
C PRO A 53 -12.25 -6.67 -12.94
N ARG A 54 -12.41 -6.63 -14.25
CA ARG A 54 -13.34 -5.72 -14.94
C ARG A 54 -14.54 -6.48 -15.47
N SER A 55 -15.66 -5.77 -15.62
CA SER A 55 -16.85 -6.31 -16.29
C SER A 55 -16.49 -6.76 -17.71
N GLY A 56 -16.91 -7.96 -18.11
CA GLY A 56 -16.58 -8.57 -19.40
C GLY A 56 -15.31 -9.43 -19.42
N MET A 57 -14.57 -9.53 -18.31
CA MET A 57 -13.48 -10.52 -18.17
C MET A 57 -14.07 -11.94 -18.16
N GLY A 58 -13.57 -12.80 -19.04
CA GLY A 58 -14.15 -14.11 -19.36
C GLY A 58 -13.35 -15.32 -18.85
N PRO A 59 -13.79 -16.55 -19.19
CA PRO A 59 -13.20 -17.84 -18.73
C PRO A 59 -11.73 -18.06 -19.03
N THR A 60 -11.17 -17.28 -19.94
CA THR A 60 -9.85 -17.58 -20.47
C THR A 60 -8.82 -17.26 -19.39
N GLY A 61 -8.14 -18.29 -18.88
CA GLY A 61 -7.00 -18.17 -17.95
C GLY A 61 -5.79 -17.39 -18.49
N LEU A 62 -5.99 -16.58 -19.53
CA LEU A 62 -5.07 -15.64 -20.17
C LEU A 62 -5.18 -14.23 -19.60
N ASP A 63 -6.11 -13.97 -18.67
CA ASP A 63 -6.24 -12.66 -18.04
C ASP A 63 -4.93 -12.24 -17.37
N ARG A 64 -4.44 -11.07 -17.79
CA ARG A 64 -3.18 -10.52 -17.31
C ARG A 64 -3.31 -10.26 -15.80
N PHE A 65 -2.44 -10.84 -15.00
CA PHE A 65 -2.34 -10.48 -13.58
C PHE A 65 -1.62 -9.16 -13.40
N HIS A 66 -0.64 -8.91 -14.26
CA HIS A 66 0.18 -7.71 -14.20
C HIS A 66 -0.33 -6.63 -15.13
N ASN A 67 -0.33 -5.41 -14.62
CA ASN A 67 -0.56 -4.22 -15.40
C ASN A 67 0.69 -3.93 -16.24
N GLU A 68 0.63 -4.17 -17.54
CA GLU A 68 1.76 -3.92 -18.45
C GLU A 68 2.07 -2.44 -18.64
N ALA A 69 1.12 -1.56 -18.32
CA ALA A 69 1.33 -0.13 -18.32
C ALA A 69 1.94 0.37 -17.00
N ALA A 70 2.18 -0.52 -16.01
CA ALA A 70 2.74 -0.12 -14.73
C ALA A 70 4.09 0.56 -14.92
N THR A 71 4.18 1.85 -14.55
CA THR A 71 5.37 2.67 -14.60
C THR A 71 5.30 3.86 -13.65
N VAL A 72 6.43 4.27 -13.12
CA VAL A 72 6.58 5.50 -12.31
C VAL A 72 6.65 6.76 -13.18
N ASP A 73 6.88 6.64 -14.49
CA ASP A 73 7.16 7.76 -15.40
C ASP A 73 5.88 8.43 -15.96
N VAL A 74 4.92 8.73 -15.10
CA VAL A 74 3.67 9.42 -15.48
C VAL A 74 3.42 10.57 -14.54
N ALA A 75 3.01 11.72 -15.07
CA ALA A 75 2.65 12.91 -14.29
C ALA A 75 1.18 13.27 -14.57
N ARG A 76 0.33 13.29 -13.54
CA ARG A 76 -1.09 13.66 -13.62
C ARG A 76 -1.54 14.45 -12.39
N SER A 77 -2.64 15.17 -12.51
CA SER A 77 -3.21 16.03 -11.46
C SER A 77 -4.73 15.87 -11.33
N ASP A 78 -5.26 14.73 -11.80
CA ASP A 78 -6.70 14.43 -11.81
C ASP A 78 -7.22 13.77 -10.52
N GLY A 79 -6.33 13.45 -9.58
CA GLY A 79 -6.68 12.80 -8.31
C GLY A 79 -7.09 11.33 -8.44
N ALA A 80 -6.94 10.70 -9.61
CA ALA A 80 -7.28 9.30 -9.82
C ALA A 80 -6.31 8.38 -9.07
N LEU A 81 -6.87 7.48 -8.26
CA LEU A 81 -6.17 6.45 -7.51
C LEU A 81 -7.01 5.16 -7.48
N ASP A 82 -6.32 4.04 -7.59
CA ASP A 82 -6.89 2.71 -7.50
C ASP A 82 -6.67 2.12 -6.10
N SER A 83 -7.47 1.10 -5.80
CA SER A 83 -7.22 0.26 -4.64
C SER A 83 -6.03 -0.68 -4.90
N LEU A 84 -5.42 -1.19 -3.83
CA LEU A 84 -4.37 -2.23 -3.94
C LEU A 84 -4.96 -3.64 -4.08
N PHE A 85 -6.12 -3.77 -4.74
CA PHE A 85 -6.81 -5.04 -4.94
C PHE A 85 -6.00 -6.01 -5.79
N VAL A 86 -5.96 -7.26 -5.34
CA VAL A 86 -5.34 -8.37 -6.06
C VAL A 86 -6.34 -9.51 -6.16
N THR A 87 -6.52 -10.00 -7.38
CA THR A 87 -7.32 -11.19 -7.67
C THR A 87 -6.60 -12.42 -7.14
N THR A 88 -7.19 -13.09 -6.15
CA THR A 88 -6.67 -14.34 -5.57
C THR A 88 -7.29 -15.58 -6.23
N ASN A 89 -8.54 -15.46 -6.69
CA ASN A 89 -9.23 -16.49 -7.44
C ASN A 89 -9.84 -15.86 -8.68
N ARG A 90 -9.49 -16.37 -9.86
CA ARG A 90 -10.09 -15.92 -11.11
C ARG A 90 -11.53 -16.39 -11.23
N TRP A 91 -12.26 -15.74 -12.12
CA TRP A 91 -13.56 -16.22 -12.58
C TRP A 91 -13.41 -17.63 -13.18
N ARG A 92 -14.38 -18.53 -12.95
CA ARG A 92 -14.34 -19.93 -13.43
C ARG A 92 -15.71 -20.40 -13.89
N ILE A 93 -15.74 -21.38 -14.79
CA ILE A 93 -16.96 -22.14 -15.13
C ILE A 93 -16.75 -23.60 -14.74
N ALA A 94 -17.71 -24.19 -14.03
CA ALA A 94 -17.75 -25.64 -13.80
C ALA A 94 -18.27 -26.40 -15.02
N ARG A 95 -18.05 -27.72 -15.06
CA ARG A 95 -18.50 -28.59 -16.18
C ARG A 95 -20.01 -28.53 -16.43
N ASN A 96 -20.80 -28.20 -15.40
CA ASN A 96 -22.25 -28.04 -15.48
C ASN A 96 -22.71 -26.64 -15.92
N GLY A 97 -21.79 -25.78 -16.40
CA GLY A 97 -22.09 -24.42 -16.83
C GLY A 97 -22.19 -23.40 -15.69
N ARG A 98 -22.07 -23.80 -14.42
CA ARG A 98 -22.11 -22.84 -13.29
C ARG A 98 -20.89 -21.92 -13.31
N THR A 99 -21.14 -20.62 -13.26
CA THR A 99 -20.10 -19.59 -13.18
C THR A 99 -19.75 -19.24 -11.73
N TYR A 100 -18.48 -19.00 -11.46
CA TYR A 100 -17.95 -18.53 -10.18
C TYR A 100 -17.25 -17.18 -10.42
N PRO A 101 -17.67 -16.09 -9.74
CA PRO A 101 -17.06 -14.78 -9.93
C PRO A 101 -15.61 -14.75 -9.45
N PRO A 102 -14.79 -13.81 -9.96
CA PRO A 102 -13.45 -13.60 -9.42
C PRO A 102 -13.54 -13.14 -7.96
N ARG A 103 -12.60 -13.60 -7.14
CA ARG A 103 -12.42 -13.14 -5.76
C ARG A 103 -11.02 -12.55 -5.62
N GLY A 104 -10.89 -11.60 -4.70
CA GLY A 104 -9.61 -11.00 -4.39
C GLY A 104 -9.65 -10.29 -3.05
N VAL A 105 -8.55 -9.62 -2.75
CA VAL A 105 -8.36 -8.88 -1.50
C VAL A 105 -7.78 -7.51 -1.80
N ASN A 106 -8.34 -6.47 -1.21
CA ASN A 106 -7.69 -5.16 -1.17
C ASN A 106 -6.62 -5.18 -0.08
N ARG A 107 -5.37 -5.26 -0.51
CA ARG A 107 -4.18 -5.33 0.37
C ARG A 107 -3.85 -3.98 1.02
N GLY A 108 -4.47 -2.90 0.53
CA GLY A 108 -4.27 -1.55 1.02
C GLY A 108 -5.14 -1.19 2.22
N ARG A 109 -6.13 -2.02 2.61
CA ARG A 109 -6.97 -1.77 3.78
C ARG A 109 -6.13 -1.87 5.06
N LEU A 110 -6.23 -0.86 5.92
CA LEU A 110 -5.45 -0.75 7.15
C LEU A 110 -6.33 -1.00 8.38
N ARG A 111 -5.81 -1.77 9.33
CA ARG A 111 -6.51 -2.12 10.56
C ARG A 111 -6.09 -1.16 11.67
N HIS A 112 -7.07 -0.48 12.26
CA HIS A 112 -6.83 0.37 13.42
C HIS A 112 -6.53 -0.48 14.66
N GLY A 113 -5.53 -0.09 15.44
CA GLY A 113 -5.20 -0.69 16.72
C GLY A 113 -3.72 -0.56 17.08
N ARG A 114 -3.35 -0.96 18.30
CA ARG A 114 -1.95 -0.96 18.73
C ARG A 114 -1.27 -2.28 18.38
N ALA A 115 -0.07 -2.24 17.81
CA ALA A 115 0.71 -3.45 17.52
C ALA A 115 1.08 -4.28 18.77
N ALA A 116 1.07 -3.65 19.95
CA ALA A 116 1.21 -4.33 21.23
C ALA A 116 0.04 -5.29 21.49
N GLU A 117 -1.19 -4.85 21.21
CA GLU A 117 -2.45 -5.57 21.46
C GLU A 117 -2.78 -6.54 20.32
N ALA A 118 -2.67 -6.06 19.07
CA ALA A 118 -2.97 -6.82 17.86
C ALA A 118 -1.81 -6.71 16.87
N SER A 119 -1.07 -7.81 16.67
CA SER A 119 0.09 -7.84 15.76
C SER A 119 -0.22 -7.53 14.28
N LEU A 120 -1.49 -7.58 13.91
CA LEU A 120 -2.02 -7.26 12.59
C LEU A 120 -2.55 -5.82 12.49
N ALA A 121 -2.40 -5.01 13.53
CA ALA A 121 -2.75 -3.61 13.46
C ALA A 121 -1.72 -2.85 12.62
N ASP A 122 -2.22 -1.94 11.79
CA ASP A 122 -1.44 -1.20 10.81
C ASP A 122 -1.32 0.28 11.17
N TRP A 123 -2.27 0.84 11.93
CA TRP A 123 -2.21 2.24 12.32
C TRP A 123 -2.95 2.55 13.62
N TYR A 124 -2.52 3.63 14.28
CA TYR A 124 -3.09 4.09 15.55
C TYR A 124 -2.88 5.60 15.72
N VAL A 125 -3.77 6.23 16.49
CA VAL A 125 -3.63 7.64 16.89
C VAL A 125 -3.37 7.71 18.38
N ASP A 126 -2.15 8.12 18.76
CA ASP A 126 -1.83 8.43 20.15
C ASP A 126 -2.06 9.93 20.40
N ARG A 127 -3.23 10.23 20.97
CA ARG A 127 -3.62 11.61 21.29
C ARG A 127 -2.79 12.22 22.41
N ALA A 128 -2.27 11.42 23.34
CA ALA A 128 -1.47 11.92 24.44
C ALA A 128 -0.07 12.33 23.97
N ALA A 129 0.51 11.53 23.06
CA ALA A 129 1.78 11.84 22.43
C ALA A 129 1.67 12.75 21.19
N GLY A 130 0.45 13.04 20.72
CA GLY A 130 0.20 13.91 19.56
C GLY A 130 0.69 13.32 18.24
N LEU A 131 0.67 12.00 18.09
CA LEU A 131 1.24 11.30 16.94
C LEU A 131 0.25 10.32 16.27
N VAL A 132 0.51 10.06 14.99
CA VAL A 132 -0.16 9.00 14.22
C VAL A 132 0.91 7.99 13.84
N GLU A 133 0.73 6.74 14.27
CA GLU A 133 1.61 5.64 13.91
C GLU A 133 1.02 4.89 12.72
N VAL A 134 1.85 4.60 11.72
CA VAL A 134 1.45 3.83 10.54
C VAL A 134 2.55 2.85 10.19
N ARG A 135 2.16 1.59 9.95
CA ARG A 135 3.02 0.50 9.54
C ARG A 135 2.61 0.06 8.14
N ILE A 136 3.44 0.38 7.15
CA ILE A 136 3.24 -0.04 5.77
C ILE A 136 4.34 -1.04 5.40
N ALA A 137 3.95 -2.20 4.87
CA ALA A 137 4.91 -3.17 4.37
C ALA A 137 5.58 -2.64 3.09
N TRP A 138 6.89 -2.83 2.97
CA TRP A 138 7.70 -2.41 1.81
C TRP A 138 7.08 -2.79 0.46
N GLY A 139 6.62 -4.04 0.32
CA GLY A 139 6.00 -4.52 -0.91
C GLY A 139 4.64 -3.88 -1.27
N LEU A 140 3.98 -3.18 -0.34
CA LEU A 140 2.78 -2.38 -0.67
C LEU A 140 3.14 -1.05 -1.35
N LEU A 141 4.34 -0.54 -1.10
CA LEU A 141 4.89 0.66 -1.73
C LEU A 141 5.77 0.34 -2.95
N ASN A 142 5.62 -0.87 -3.51
CA ASN A 142 6.42 -1.37 -4.61
C ASN A 142 7.95 -1.30 -4.38
N VAL A 143 8.39 -1.32 -3.12
CA VAL A 143 9.80 -1.54 -2.77
C VAL A 143 10.11 -3.00 -3.03
N THR A 144 10.98 -3.26 -4.00
CA THR A 144 11.36 -4.61 -4.43
C THR A 144 12.51 -5.18 -3.61
N ASP A 145 13.39 -4.31 -3.13
CA ASP A 145 14.46 -4.68 -2.22
C ASP A 145 14.75 -3.50 -1.27
N PRO A 146 14.26 -3.56 -0.02
CA PRO A 146 14.50 -2.49 0.93
C PRO A 146 15.96 -2.44 1.39
N SER A 147 16.72 -3.53 1.33
CA SER A 147 18.09 -3.57 1.83
C SER A 147 19.04 -2.73 0.98
N SER A 148 18.78 -2.67 -0.33
CA SER A 148 19.50 -1.82 -1.30
C SER A 148 18.68 -0.63 -1.82
N ARG A 149 17.55 -0.29 -1.16
CA ARG A 149 16.65 0.82 -1.50
C ARG A 149 16.11 0.77 -2.94
N ARG A 150 15.72 -0.41 -3.42
CA ARG A 150 15.16 -0.56 -4.77
C ARG A 150 13.64 -0.51 -4.78
N VAL A 151 13.12 0.29 -5.70
CA VAL A 151 11.70 0.40 -6.01
C VAL A 151 11.42 -0.04 -7.44
N MET A 152 10.20 -0.50 -7.70
CA MET A 152 9.72 -0.79 -9.04
C MET A 152 9.70 0.50 -9.87
N VAL A 153 10.22 0.47 -11.09
CA VAL A 153 10.12 1.58 -12.05
C VAL A 153 9.07 1.26 -13.10
N ARG A 154 9.02 0.01 -13.58
CA ARG A 154 8.01 -0.45 -14.53
C ARG A 154 7.94 -1.96 -14.64
N TYR A 155 6.84 -2.45 -15.22
CA TYR A 155 6.72 -3.85 -15.65
C TYR A 155 7.16 -4.02 -17.12
N ARG A 156 7.89 -5.09 -17.43
CA ARG A 156 8.30 -5.48 -18.78
C ARG A 156 7.79 -6.87 -19.09
N ARG A 157 6.93 -7.01 -20.10
CA ARG A 157 6.40 -8.32 -20.53
C ARG A 157 7.47 -9.20 -21.20
N ALA A 158 8.39 -8.58 -21.96
CA ALA A 158 9.41 -9.31 -22.71
C ALA A 158 10.25 -10.19 -21.77
N GLY A 159 10.54 -11.42 -22.18
CA GLY A 159 11.34 -12.36 -21.36
C GLY A 159 10.58 -13.04 -20.22
N GLY A 160 9.24 -13.05 -20.23
CA GLY A 160 8.43 -13.78 -19.24
C GLY A 160 7.88 -12.92 -18.09
N GLY A 161 8.05 -11.59 -18.15
CA GLY A 161 7.55 -10.67 -17.14
C GLY A 161 8.59 -10.34 -16.07
N THR A 162 9.17 -9.14 -16.13
CA THR A 162 10.12 -8.65 -15.13
C THR A 162 9.70 -7.29 -14.60
N PHE A 163 10.06 -7.02 -13.33
CA PHE A 163 9.98 -5.68 -12.77
C PHE A 163 11.34 -5.01 -12.92
N GLU A 164 11.38 -3.97 -13.75
CA GLU A 164 12.53 -3.07 -13.81
C GLU A 164 12.53 -2.24 -12.53
N THR A 165 13.70 -2.05 -11.93
CA THR A 165 13.85 -1.41 -10.61
C THR A 165 14.96 -0.38 -10.64
N ALA A 166 14.87 0.62 -9.76
CA ALA A 166 15.90 1.62 -9.56
C ALA A 166 16.12 1.88 -8.06
N VAL A 167 17.30 2.41 -7.72
CA VAL A 167 17.58 2.87 -6.36
C VAL A 167 16.86 4.19 -6.13
N THR A 168 16.05 4.26 -5.08
CA THR A 168 15.43 5.52 -4.64
C THR A 168 16.35 6.29 -3.70
N ASP A 169 16.29 7.62 -3.76
CA ASP A 169 16.96 8.48 -2.77
C ASP A 169 16.18 8.57 -1.44
N GLY A 170 14.97 8.03 -1.41
CA GLY A 170 14.09 7.95 -0.26
C GLY A 170 12.67 8.37 -0.62
N PHE A 171 11.82 8.48 0.39
CA PHE A 171 10.41 8.82 0.22
C PHE A 171 10.12 10.24 0.66
N ARG A 172 9.21 10.92 -0.04
CA ARG A 172 8.72 12.25 0.35
C ARG A 172 7.24 12.13 0.66
N PHE A 173 6.81 12.90 1.65
CA PHE A 173 5.46 12.84 2.16
C PHE A 173 4.80 14.21 2.05
N GLU A 174 3.61 14.23 1.46
CA GLU A 174 2.74 15.40 1.49
C GLU A 174 1.51 15.08 2.36
N VAL A 175 1.28 15.87 3.41
CA VAL A 175 0.16 15.63 4.33
C VAL A 175 -0.85 16.76 4.20
N ALA A 176 -2.11 16.42 4.00
CA ALA A 176 -3.22 17.35 4.11
C ALA A 176 -4.21 16.79 5.13
N ALA A 177 -4.56 17.61 6.12
CA ALA A 177 -5.65 17.35 7.04
C ALA A 177 -6.90 18.08 6.54
N LEU A 178 -8.04 17.38 6.53
CA LEU A 178 -9.30 17.90 6.00
C LEU A 178 -10.32 18.11 7.10
N ASP A 179 -11.02 19.25 7.06
CA ASP A 179 -12.29 19.39 7.76
C ASP A 179 -13.35 18.58 7.02
N ARG A 180 -13.89 17.54 7.66
CA ARG A 180 -14.92 16.71 7.04
C ARG A 180 -16.33 17.27 7.16
N VAL A 181 -16.55 18.19 8.09
CA VAL A 181 -17.87 18.79 8.32
C VAL A 181 -18.07 19.93 7.35
N HIS A 182 -17.10 20.84 7.27
CA HIS A 182 -17.19 22.04 6.43
C HIS A 182 -16.48 21.89 5.08
N GLY A 183 -15.68 20.84 4.91
CA GLY A 183 -14.82 20.68 3.75
C GLY A 183 -13.56 21.53 3.81
N GLY A 184 -12.57 21.19 2.98
CA GLY A 184 -11.36 21.98 2.82
C GLY A 184 -10.18 21.54 3.69
N VAL A 185 -9.00 22.04 3.33
CA VAL A 185 -7.72 21.74 3.99
C VAL A 185 -7.56 22.65 5.21
N VAL A 186 -7.39 22.05 6.40
CA VAL A 186 -7.16 22.79 7.66
C VAL A 186 -5.70 22.83 8.08
N ALA A 187 -4.91 21.87 7.61
CA ALA A 187 -3.46 21.87 7.80
C ALA A 187 -2.80 21.16 6.62
N HIS A 188 -1.62 21.64 6.26
CA HIS A 188 -0.80 21.08 5.21
C HIS A 188 0.65 20.99 5.68
N LEU A 189 1.31 19.87 5.34
CA LEU A 189 2.73 19.68 5.49
C LEU A 189 3.28 19.29 4.12
N GLY A 190 4.13 20.15 3.57
CA GLY A 190 4.78 19.93 2.29
C GLY A 190 5.88 18.86 2.34
N PRO A 191 6.37 18.44 1.16
CA PRO A 191 7.38 17.39 1.00
C PRO A 191 8.81 17.90 1.29
N GLU A 192 9.00 18.63 2.39
CA GLU A 192 10.26 19.33 2.70
C GLU A 192 11.45 18.39 2.95
N ARG A 193 11.18 17.17 3.40
CA ARG A 193 12.21 16.19 3.77
C ARG A 193 12.04 14.88 3.01
N THR A 194 13.16 14.37 2.53
CA THR A 194 13.26 13.00 2.04
C THR A 194 13.59 12.07 3.20
N TYR A 195 12.73 11.08 3.45
CA TYR A 195 13.00 9.98 4.34
C TYR A 195 13.80 8.90 3.62
N ALA A 196 15.06 8.71 4.01
CA ALA A 196 15.88 7.60 3.57
C ALA A 196 16.19 6.70 4.77
N TRP A 197 16.21 5.39 4.54
CA TRP A 197 16.63 4.41 5.53
C TRP A 197 18.04 3.87 5.22
N PRO A 198 18.81 3.44 6.24
CA PRO A 198 20.11 2.81 6.01
C PRO A 198 19.98 1.55 5.17
N THR A 199 20.96 1.26 4.31
CA THR A 199 21.07 -0.04 3.65
C THR A 199 21.54 -1.09 4.64
N TRP A 200 21.26 -2.36 4.39
CA TRP A 200 21.73 -3.46 5.23
C TRP A 200 22.03 -4.72 4.43
N GLU A 201 22.94 -5.54 4.94
CA GLU A 201 23.16 -6.91 4.46
C GLU A 201 22.43 -7.93 5.35
N ALA A 202 22.28 -7.62 6.64
CA ALA A 202 21.56 -8.43 7.62
C ALA A 202 20.49 -7.59 8.32
N PRO A 203 19.23 -8.05 8.39
CA PRO A 203 18.17 -7.32 9.09
C PRO A 203 18.38 -7.37 10.61
N THR A 204 18.06 -6.28 11.29
CA THR A 204 17.92 -6.30 12.75
C THR A 204 16.63 -7.02 13.12
N TRP A 205 16.70 -7.93 14.09
CA TRP A 205 15.53 -8.63 14.62
C TRP A 205 15.47 -8.50 16.15
N HIS A 206 14.27 -8.64 16.68
CA HIS A 206 14.03 -8.76 18.12
C HIS A 206 12.94 -9.82 18.33
N GLU A 207 13.10 -10.63 19.37
CA GLU A 207 12.08 -11.58 19.79
C GLU A 207 11.13 -10.93 20.79
N ARG A 208 9.85 -11.28 20.69
CA ARG A 208 8.81 -10.87 21.64
C ARG A 208 7.87 -12.02 21.88
N LEU A 209 7.58 -12.31 23.14
CA LEU A 209 6.50 -13.23 23.49
C LEU A 209 5.15 -12.62 23.10
N LYS A 210 4.29 -13.42 22.46
CA LYS A 210 2.91 -13.02 22.16
C LYS A 210 2.07 -13.17 23.43
N PRO A 211 1.02 -12.35 23.63
CA PRO A 211 0.10 -12.55 24.76
C PRO A 211 -0.48 -13.97 24.85
N ALA A 212 -0.69 -14.64 23.72
CA ALA A 212 -1.16 -16.03 23.67
C ALA A 212 -0.14 -17.06 24.22
N TYR A 213 1.14 -16.69 24.38
CA TYR A 213 2.18 -17.57 24.88
C TYR A 213 1.86 -18.08 26.28
N ASP A 214 1.43 -17.21 27.19
CA ASP A 214 1.14 -17.60 28.58
C ASP A 214 -0.02 -18.60 28.64
N ALA A 215 -1.07 -18.38 27.84
CA ALA A 215 -2.20 -19.31 27.73
C ALA A 215 -1.78 -20.68 27.15
N MET A 216 -0.92 -20.69 26.14
CA MET A 216 -0.38 -21.95 25.61
C MET A 216 0.51 -22.66 26.63
N ARG A 217 1.40 -21.93 27.32
CA ARG A 217 2.28 -22.50 28.34
C ARG A 217 1.47 -23.15 29.47
N GLU A 218 0.35 -22.57 29.88
CA GLU A 218 -0.52 -23.15 30.90
C GLU A 218 -1.14 -24.47 30.44
N VAL A 219 -1.64 -24.54 29.20
CA VAL A 219 -2.27 -25.76 28.66
C VAL A 219 -1.27 -26.91 28.48
N TRP A 220 -0.07 -26.62 27.96
CA TRP A 220 0.91 -27.66 27.60
C TRP A 220 2.07 -27.82 28.59
N GLY A 221 2.21 -26.93 29.57
CA GLY A 221 3.24 -27.03 30.61
C GLY A 221 2.92 -27.99 31.74
N GLY A 222 1.67 -28.50 31.80
CA GLY A 222 1.20 -29.44 32.83
C GLY A 222 1.27 -30.92 32.43
N GLU A 223 1.59 -31.26 31.17
CA GLU A 223 1.70 -32.64 30.72
C GLU A 223 3.17 -33.07 30.65
N SER A 224 3.64 -33.73 31.70
CA SER A 224 4.84 -34.58 31.66
C SER A 224 4.45 -35.97 31.14
N TRP A 225 4.98 -36.37 29.99
CA TRP A 225 4.94 -37.75 29.51
C TRP A 225 5.77 -38.68 30.40
#